data_AF-A0A7X6WFI7-F1
#
_entry.id   AF-A0A7X6WFI7-F1
#
_cell.length_a   1.000
_cell.length_b   1.000
_cell.length_c   1.000
_cell.angle_alpha   90.00
_cell.angle_beta   90.00
_cell.angle_gamma   90.00
#
_symmetry.space_group_name_H-M   'P 1'
#
loop_
_entity.id
_entity.type
_entity.pdbx_description
1 polymer ?
#
loop_
_entity_poly.entity_id
_entity_poly.type
_entity_poly.pdbx_seq_one_letter_code
_entity_poly.pdbx_strand_id
1 'polypeptide(L)'
;MKKKKKRRLKLGRLLLIGLAIYISAIFIHQNKLINTLEAKKQKTEMEIKELEDDIRDLTKELESSHTLEFVEKVARDDLGMVKPREIIYIDENKIKNPFANIFKKDN
;
A
#
# COMPACT_ATOMS: atom_id res chain seq x y z
N MET A 1 9.10 73.30 -35.96
CA MET A 1 8.25 72.10 -35.80
C MET A 1 8.68 71.28 -34.59
N LYS A 2 7.92 71.30 -33.47
CA LYS A 2 8.30 70.59 -32.22
C LYS A 2 7.74 69.17 -32.17
N LYS A 3 8.63 68.22 -31.88
CA LYS A 3 8.53 66.75 -32.00
C LYS A 3 7.43 66.15 -31.10
N LYS A 4 6.36 65.59 -31.68
CA LYS A 4 5.30 64.80 -31.00
C LYS A 4 5.64 63.31 -30.78
N LYS A 5 6.92 62.91 -30.72
CA LYS A 5 7.32 61.48 -30.66
C LYS A 5 7.41 60.87 -29.25
N LYS A 6 7.30 61.64 -28.17
CA LYS A 6 7.53 61.17 -26.78
C LYS A 6 6.36 60.43 -26.11
N ARG A 7 5.12 60.51 -26.62
CA ARG A 7 3.95 59.88 -25.98
C ARG A 7 3.80 58.38 -26.27
N ARG A 8 4.22 57.90 -27.45
CA ARG A 8 4.09 56.49 -27.85
C ARG A 8 4.97 55.53 -27.04
N LEU A 9 6.17 55.96 -26.65
CA LEU A 9 7.08 55.16 -25.82
C LEU A 9 6.54 54.95 -24.39
N LYS A 10 5.76 55.91 -23.85
CA LYS A 10 5.14 55.76 -22.52
C LYS A 10 4.04 54.69 -22.51
N LEU A 11 3.29 54.56 -23.61
CA LEU A 11 2.23 53.55 -23.73
C LEU A 11 2.80 52.14 -23.85
N GLY A 12 3.86 51.95 -24.64
CA GLY A 12 4.55 50.65 -24.74
C GLY A 12 5.18 50.21 -23.42
N ARG A 13 5.74 51.16 -22.65
CA ARG A 13 6.27 50.87 -21.31
C ARG A 13 5.17 50.48 -20.31
N LEU A 14 3.98 51.08 -20.41
CA LEU A 14 2.83 50.71 -19.59
C LEU A 14 2.33 49.29 -19.92
N LEU A 15 2.27 48.93 -21.21
CA LEU A 15 1.93 47.57 -21.64
C LEU A 15 2.95 46.53 -21.15
N LEU A 16 4.24 46.83 -21.23
CA LEU A 16 5.31 45.98 -20.70
C LEU A 16 5.18 45.74 -19.19
N ILE A 17 4.84 46.79 -18.42
CA ILE A 17 4.62 46.67 -16.97
C ILE A 17 3.39 45.79 -16.70
N GLY A 18 2.28 45.99 -17.42
CA GLY A 18 1.09 45.16 -17.29
C GLY A 18 1.37 43.68 -17.60
N LEU A 19 2.14 43.41 -18.67
CA LEU A 19 2.56 42.07 -19.03
C LEU A 19 3.44 41.43 -17.95
N ALA A 20 4.38 42.19 -17.38
CA ALA A 20 5.24 41.72 -16.29
C ALA A 20 4.43 41.35 -15.04
N ILE A 21 3.42 42.15 -14.68
CA ILE A 21 2.51 41.86 -13.56
C ILE A 21 1.70 40.58 -13.84
N TYR A 22 1.18 40.43 -15.05
CA TYR A 22 0.42 39.24 -15.45
C TYR A 22 1.26 37.97 -15.36
N ILE A 23 2.48 37.99 -15.91
CA ILE A 23 3.43 36.88 -15.82
C ILE A 23 3.75 36.58 -14.35
N SER A 24 4.02 37.59 -13.55
CA SER A 24 4.32 37.42 -12.12
C SER A 24 3.17 36.75 -11.37
N ALA A 25 1.92 37.12 -11.65
CA ALA A 25 0.75 36.50 -11.07
C ALA A 25 0.66 35.01 -11.45
N ILE A 26 0.88 34.66 -12.71
CA ILE A 26 0.89 33.28 -13.20
C ILE A 26 1.97 32.46 -12.47
N PHE A 27 3.19 32.99 -12.34
CA PHE A 27 4.27 32.30 -11.62
C PHE A 27 3.92 32.00 -10.16
N ILE A 28 3.27 32.94 -9.46
CA ILE A 28 2.84 32.72 -8.07
C ILE A 28 1.80 31.58 -7.98
N HIS A 29 0.84 31.55 -8.90
CA HIS A 29 -0.16 30.47 -8.95
C HIS A 29 0.46 29.12 -9.31
N GLN A 30 1.38 29.07 -10.26
CA GLN A 30 2.07 27.84 -10.66
C GLN A 30 2.94 27.27 -9.54
N ASN A 31 3.66 28.11 -8.78
CA ASN A 31 4.50 27.65 -7.67
C ASN A 31 3.67 26.93 -6.58
N LYS A 32 2.46 27.42 -6.28
CA LYS A 32 1.57 26.72 -5.34
C LYS A 32 1.13 25.36 -5.87
N LEU A 33 0.76 25.29 -7.15
CA LEU A 33 0.34 24.04 -7.78
C LEU A 33 1.46 23.00 -7.76
N ILE A 34 2.69 23.40 -8.11
CA ILE A 34 3.87 22.52 -8.08
C ILE A 34 4.10 21.98 -6.67
N ASN A 35 4.13 22.85 -5.64
CA ASN A 35 4.32 22.39 -4.26
C ASN A 35 3.23 21.41 -3.81
N THR A 36 1.96 21.64 -4.19
CA THR A 36 0.88 20.70 -3.85
C THR A 36 0.98 19.37 -4.58
N LEU A 37 1.44 19.38 -5.84
CA LEU A 37 1.65 18.16 -6.62
C LEU A 37 2.83 17.36 -6.07
N GLU A 38 3.92 18.04 -5.70
CA GLU A 38 5.09 17.42 -5.10
C GLU A 38 4.78 16.81 -3.73
N ALA A 39 4.02 17.52 -2.88
CA ALA A 39 3.56 16.96 -1.60
C ALA A 39 2.66 15.73 -1.78
N LYS A 40 1.76 15.73 -2.78
CA LYS A 40 0.96 14.55 -3.13
C LYS A 40 1.84 13.40 -3.61
N LYS A 41 2.81 13.66 -4.47
CA LYS A 41 3.76 12.65 -4.98
C LYS A 41 4.52 12.00 -3.82
N GLN A 42 5.08 12.81 -2.92
CA GLN A 42 5.78 12.32 -1.74
C GLN A 42 4.88 11.48 -0.84
N LYS A 43 3.63 11.90 -0.63
CA LYS A 43 2.65 11.12 0.15
C LYS A 43 2.39 9.75 -0.49
N THR A 44 2.14 9.72 -1.80
CA THR A 44 1.92 8.47 -2.52
C THR A 44 3.17 7.58 -2.53
N GLU A 45 4.37 8.15 -2.67
CA GLU A 45 5.62 7.40 -2.58
C GLU A 45 5.85 6.79 -1.18
N MET A 46 5.50 7.53 -0.12
CA MET A 46 5.52 6.97 1.25
C MET A 46 4.51 5.84 1.42
N GLU A 47 3.28 6.00 0.93
CA GLU A 47 2.27 4.94 0.96
C GLU A 47 2.71 3.69 0.19
N ILE A 48 3.33 3.85 -0.99
CA ILE A 48 3.90 2.72 -1.74
C ILE A 48 4.97 2.00 -0.92
N LYS A 49 5.88 2.76 -0.31
CA LYS A 49 6.97 2.19 0.48
C LYS A 49 6.46 1.44 1.72
N GLU A 50 5.45 1.99 2.39
CA GLU A 50 4.79 1.34 3.52
C GLU A 50 4.14 0.03 3.09
N LEU A 51 3.39 0.03 1.99
CA LEU A 51 2.82 -1.19 1.41
C LEU A 51 3.88 -2.22 0.99
N GLU A 52 5.00 -1.77 0.41
CA GLU A 52 6.11 -2.67 0.05
C GLU A 52 6.78 -3.29 1.29
N ASP A 53 6.97 -2.51 2.35
CA ASP A 53 7.49 -3.01 3.63
C ASP A 53 6.52 -4.02 4.26
N ASP A 54 5.21 -3.74 4.24
CA ASP A 54 4.17 -4.66 4.71
C ASP A 54 4.16 -5.96 3.91
N ILE A 55 4.22 -5.88 2.58
CA ILE A 55 4.28 -7.06 1.70
C ILE A 55 5.52 -7.89 2.05
N ARG A 56 6.68 -7.24 2.25
CA ARG A 56 7.91 -7.94 2.60
C ARG A 56 7.78 -8.66 3.94
N ASP A 57 7.17 -8.02 4.93
CA ASP A 57 7.05 -8.59 6.27
C ASP A 57 6.01 -9.72 6.30
N LEU A 58 4.87 -9.55 5.61
CA LEU A 58 3.90 -10.63 5.34
C LEU A 58 4.54 -11.80 4.58
N THR A 59 5.41 -11.53 3.59
CA THR A 59 6.09 -12.58 2.84
C THR A 59 7.07 -13.35 3.72
N LYS A 60 7.80 -12.69 4.62
CA LYS A 60 8.65 -13.37 5.60
C LYS A 60 7.84 -14.20 6.58
N GLU A 61 6.71 -13.68 7.04
CA GLU A 61 5.79 -14.43 7.91
C GLU A 61 5.22 -15.64 7.16
N LEU A 62 4.88 -15.48 5.89
CA LEU A 62 4.39 -16.55 5.04
C LEU A 62 5.48 -17.59 4.75
N GLU A 63 6.72 -17.19 4.47
CA GLU A 63 7.87 -18.09 4.33
C GLU A 63 8.13 -18.87 5.62
N SER A 64 8.00 -18.22 6.78
CA SER A 64 8.06 -18.90 8.08
C SER A 64 6.88 -19.85 8.31
N SER A 65 5.71 -19.54 7.76
CA SER A 65 4.49 -20.36 7.79
C SER A 65 4.47 -21.45 6.69
N HIS A 66 5.32 -21.35 5.68
CA HIS A 66 5.56 -22.39 4.68
C HIS A 66 6.62 -23.39 5.13
N THR A 67 7.15 -23.25 6.35
CA THR A 67 7.93 -24.31 6.96
C THR A 67 7.08 -25.57 7.07
N LEU A 68 7.71 -26.71 6.82
CA LEU A 68 7.08 -28.03 6.91
C LEU A 68 6.35 -28.23 8.25
N GLU A 69 6.83 -27.54 9.31
CA GLU A 69 6.28 -27.55 10.66
C GLU A 69 4.89 -26.92 10.76
N PHE A 70 4.61 -25.82 10.08
CA PHE A 70 3.26 -25.21 10.11
C PHE A 70 2.25 -26.03 9.32
N VAL A 71 2.66 -26.56 8.16
CA VAL A 71 1.83 -27.48 7.37
C VAL A 71 1.56 -28.77 8.17
N GLU A 72 2.56 -29.32 8.84
CA GLU A 72 2.40 -30.47 9.74
C GLU A 72 1.48 -30.12 10.91
N LYS A 73 1.59 -28.93 11.48
CA LYS A 73 0.73 -28.47 12.58
C LYS A 73 -0.73 -28.35 12.15
N VAL A 74 -1.03 -27.67 11.04
CA VAL A 74 -2.40 -27.55 10.50
C VAL A 74 -2.95 -28.93 10.13
N ALA A 75 -2.14 -29.79 9.52
CA ALA A 75 -2.56 -31.16 9.19
C ALA A 75 -2.88 -31.99 10.44
N ARG A 76 -2.15 -31.82 11.55
CA ARG A 76 -2.40 -32.52 12.82
C ARG A 76 -3.57 -31.93 13.61
N ASP A 77 -3.63 -30.60 13.73
CA ASP A 77 -4.59 -29.89 14.59
C ASP A 77 -5.97 -29.81 13.94
N ASP A 78 -6.04 -29.45 12.66
CA ASP A 78 -7.31 -29.23 11.95
C ASP A 78 -7.80 -30.47 11.20
N LEU A 79 -6.88 -31.28 10.67
CA LEU A 79 -7.21 -32.46 9.86
C LEU A 79 -6.97 -33.80 10.59
N GLY A 80 -6.39 -33.80 11.78
CA GLY A 80 -6.10 -35.03 12.55
C GLY A 80 -5.14 -36.00 11.85
N MET A 81 -4.38 -35.52 10.86
CA MET A 81 -3.48 -36.34 10.05
C MET A 81 -2.21 -36.72 10.83
N VAL A 82 -1.71 -37.92 10.61
CA VAL A 82 -0.47 -38.45 11.21
C VAL A 82 0.47 -38.96 10.12
N LYS A 83 1.77 -39.06 10.42
CA LYS A 83 2.73 -39.58 9.43
C LYS A 83 2.40 -41.05 9.09
N PRO A 84 2.77 -41.58 7.90
CA PRO A 84 2.44 -42.95 7.48
C PRO A 84 2.93 -44.10 8.40
N ARG A 85 3.68 -43.79 9.46
CA ARG A 85 4.22 -44.74 10.46
C ARG A 85 3.80 -44.41 11.90
N GLU A 86 2.88 -43.47 12.09
CA GLU A 86 2.33 -43.07 13.39
C GLU A 86 0.89 -43.59 13.52
N ILE A 87 0.49 -43.97 14.74
CA ILE A 87 -0.86 -44.47 15.04
C ILE A 87 -1.54 -43.56 16.08
N ILE A 88 -2.83 -43.29 15.87
CA ILE A 88 -3.64 -42.49 16.81
C ILE A 88 -4.12 -43.43 17.93
N TYR A 89 -3.80 -43.12 19.18
CA TYR A 89 -4.27 -43.87 20.36
C TYR A 89 -5.47 -43.14 20.98
N ILE A 90 -6.64 -43.78 20.97
CA ILE A 90 -7.88 -43.23 21.56
C ILE A 90 -8.23 -44.08 22.78
N ASP A 91 -8.18 -43.48 23.97
CA ASP A 91 -8.60 -44.14 25.22
C ASP A 91 -10.14 -44.08 25.35
N GLU A 92 -10.78 -45.23 25.17
CA GLU A 92 -12.24 -45.38 25.20
C GLU A 92 -12.87 -44.96 26.54
N ASN A 93 -12.13 -45.03 27.65
CA ASN A 93 -12.63 -44.70 28.98
C ASN A 93 -12.69 -43.19 29.26
N LYS A 94 -12.21 -42.35 28.34
CA LYS A 94 -12.17 -40.88 28.48
C LYS A 94 -13.02 -40.10 27.46
N ILE A 95 -13.77 -40.77 26.59
CA ILE A 95 -14.45 -40.10 25.46
C ILE A 95 -15.71 -39.35 25.93
N LYS A 96 -15.59 -38.03 26.12
CA LYS A 96 -16.70 -37.06 26.09
C LYS A 96 -16.57 -36.11 24.88
N ASN A 97 -16.27 -36.66 23.69
CA ASN A 97 -16.05 -35.83 22.48
C ASN A 97 -17.16 -36.05 21.43
N PRO A 98 -17.73 -34.97 20.84
CA PRO A 98 -18.81 -35.04 19.83
C PRO A 98 -18.46 -35.77 18.52
N PHE A 99 -17.16 -35.96 18.23
CA PHE A 99 -16.66 -36.48 16.96
C PHE A 99 -16.51 -38.01 16.89
N ALA A 100 -16.75 -38.72 18.00
CA ALA A 100 -16.66 -40.19 18.05
C ALA A 100 -17.65 -40.91 17.11
N ASN A 101 -18.68 -40.21 16.63
CA ASN A 101 -19.71 -40.77 15.74
C ASN A 101 -19.30 -40.80 14.26
N ILE A 102 -18.21 -40.16 13.85
CA ILE A 102 -17.82 -40.05 12.43
C ILE A 102 -17.15 -41.34 11.93
N PHE A 103 -16.42 -42.05 12.80
CA PHE A 103 -15.67 -43.26 12.44
C PHE A 103 -16.41 -44.56 12.74
N LYS A 104 -17.65 -44.49 13.24
CA LYS A 104 -18.43 -45.66 13.68
C LYS A 104 -19.40 -46.20 12.61
N LYS A 105 -19.34 -45.68 11.40
CA LYS A 105 -20.15 -46.18 10.28
C LYS A 105 -19.24 -47.00 9.38
N ASP A 106 -19.30 -48.31 9.56
CA ASP A 106 -19.25 -49.36 8.53
C ASP A 106 -18.95 -50.71 9.20
N ASN A 107 -20.02 -51.39 9.61
CA ASN A 107 -20.08 -52.84 9.73
C ASN A 107 -21.51 -53.29 9.38
#